data_AF-A0A7V9V252-F1
#
_entry.id   AF-A0A7V9V252-F1
#
_cell.length_a   1.000
_cell.length_b   1.000
_cell.length_c   1.000
_cell.angle_alpha   90.00
_cell.angle_beta   90.00
_cell.angle_gamma   90.00
#
_symmetry.space_group_name_H-M   'P 1'
#
loop_
_entity.id
_entity.type
_entity.pdbx_description
1 polymer ?
#
loop_
_entity_poly.entity_id
_entity_poly.type
_entity_poly.pdbx_seq_one_letter_code
_entity_poly.pdbx_strand_id
1 'polypeptide(L)' 'MLAAAANATGMRVSFSVLLVLVLTAGLYILRNRQKFFGYTGDASDSYALANLRMWLVILVWLLQ' A
#
# COMPACT_ATOMS: atom_id res chain seq x y z
N MET A 1 15.09 -12.42 32.48
CA MET A 1 15.27 -12.66 31.02
C MET A 1 13.98 -13.10 30.30
N LEU A 2 12.99 -13.74 30.95
CA LEU A 2 11.74 -14.18 30.28
C LEU A 2 10.86 -13.04 29.72
N ALA A 3 10.78 -11.89 30.40
CA ALA A 3 9.91 -10.77 29.99
C ALA A 3 10.38 -10.08 28.69
N ALA A 4 11.69 -10.02 28.45
CA ALA A 4 12.25 -9.44 27.23
C ALA A 4 11.97 -10.32 25.99
N ALA A 5 11.97 -11.65 26.17
CA ALA A 5 11.64 -12.60 25.11
C ALA A 5 10.16 -12.57 24.71
N ALA A 6 9.26 -12.38 25.69
CA ALA A 6 7.82 -12.17 25.43
C ALA A 6 7.58 -10.85 24.67
N ASN A 7 8.26 -9.77 25.06
CA ASN A 7 8.17 -8.46 24.39
C ASN A 7 8.67 -8.53 22.93
N ALA A 8 9.82 -9.18 22.70
CA ALA A 8 10.36 -9.37 21.35
C ALA A 8 9.45 -10.24 20.46
N THR A 9 8.82 -11.26 21.04
CA THR A 9 7.89 -12.15 20.31
C THR A 9 6.59 -11.42 19.96
N GLY A 10 6.01 -10.68 20.91
CA GLY A 10 4.82 -9.87 20.66
C GLY A 10 5.04 -8.82 19.58
N MET A 11 6.19 -8.14 19.61
CA MET A 11 6.56 -7.15 18.61
C MET A 11 6.76 -7.76 17.22
N ARG A 12 7.38 -8.94 17.11
CA ARG A 12 7.55 -9.64 15.83
C ARG A 12 6.20 -10.04 15.22
N VAL A 13 5.26 -10.49 16.03
CA VAL A 13 3.93 -10.89 15.57
C VAL A 13 3.15 -9.66 15.08
N SER A 14 3.16 -8.56 15.83
CA SER A 14 2.46 -7.34 15.41
C SER A 14 3.05 -6.76 14.13
N PHE A 15 4.37 -6.72 13.98
CA PHE A 15 5.01 -6.30 12.73
C PHE A 15 4.66 -7.23 11.55
N SER A 16 4.60 -8.54 11.77
CA SER A 16 4.22 -9.49 10.72
C SER A 16 2.77 -9.30 10.26
N VAL A 17 1.84 -9.08 11.20
CA VAL A 17 0.43 -8.80 10.87
C VAL A 17 0.29 -7.46 10.13
N LEU A 18 0.98 -6.42 10.60
CA LEU A 18 0.99 -5.12 9.93
C LEU A 18 1.57 -5.23 8.52
N LEU A 19 2.65 -5.97 8.33
CA LEU A 19 3.24 -6.20 7.01
C LEU A 19 2.24 -6.88 6.06
N VAL A 20 1.55 -7.92 6.52
CA VAL A 20 0.52 -8.62 5.72
C VAL A 20 -0.63 -7.68 5.37
N LEU A 21 -1.09 -6.85 6.31
CA LEU A 21 -2.12 -5.85 6.06
C LEU A 21 -1.68 -4.81 5.02
N VAL A 22 -0.45 -4.31 5.11
CA VAL A 22 0.10 -3.35 4.16
C VAL A 22 0.21 -3.97 2.77
N LEU A 23 0.74 -5.20 2.66
CA LEU A 23 0.85 -5.93 1.39
C LEU A 23 -0.52 -6.20 0.75
N THR A 24 -1.50 -6.65 1.55
CA THR A 24 -2.86 -6.90 1.05
C THR A 24 -3.57 -5.61 0.65
N ALA A 25 -3.38 -4.52 1.39
CA ALA A 25 -3.90 -3.20 1.01
C ALA A 25 -3.29 -2.70 -0.31
N GLY A 26 -1.97 -2.83 -0.48
CA GLY A 26 -1.29 -2.47 -1.74
C GLY A 26 -1.79 -3.30 -2.92
N LEU A 27 -1.92 -4.63 -2.75
CA LEU A 27 -2.51 -5.51 -3.78
C LEU A 27 -3.96 -5.16 -4.10
N TYR A 28 -4.75 -4.78 -3.10
CA TYR A 28 -6.14 -4.35 -3.29
C TYR A 28 -6.23 -3.05 -4.10
N ILE A 29 -5.35 -2.09 -3.82
CA ILE A 29 -5.25 -0.82 -4.56
C ILE A 29 -4.82 -1.10 -6.01
N LEU A 30 -3.82 -1.94 -6.24
CA LEU A 30 -3.37 -2.34 -7.57
C LEU A 30 -4.47 -3.06 -8.37
N ARG A 31 -5.24 -3.94 -7.71
CA ARG A 31 -6.33 -4.68 -8.35
C ARG A 31 -7.51 -3.77 -8.70
N ASN A 32 -7.84 -2.82 -7.82
CA ASN A 32 -8.88 -1.82 -8.04
C ASN A 32 -8.35 -0.52 -8.66
N ARG A 33 -7.20 -0.56 -9.34
CA ARG A 33 -6.55 0.64 -9.88
C ARG A 33 -7.46 1.49 -10.74
N GLN A 34 -8.35 0.86 -11.53
CA GLN A 34 -9.28 1.59 -12.39
C GLN A 34 -10.45 2.22 -11.62
N LYS A 35 -10.75 1.74 -10.40
CA LYS A 35 -11.75 2.35 -9.54
C LYS A 35 -11.20 3.57 -8.79
N PHE A 36 -9.92 3.53 -8.41
CA PHE A 36 -9.27 4.61 -7.65
C PHE A 36 -8.56 5.64 -8.51
N PHE A 37 -8.00 5.21 -9.64
CA PHE A 37 -7.20 6.04 -10.56
C PHE A 37 -7.69 5.90 -12.00
N GLY A 38 -8.92 5.45 -12.21
CA GLY A 38 -9.52 5.41 -13.54
C GLY A 38 -9.74 6.80 -14.11
N TYR A 39 -9.76 6.87 -15.44
CA TYR A 39 -10.14 8.06 -16.19
C TYR A 39 -11.57 8.48 -15.84
N THR A 40 -11.74 9.71 -15.35
CA THR A 40 -13.06 10.26 -14.95
C THR A 40 -13.82 10.94 -16.07
N GLY A 41 -13.26 11.05 -17.28
CA GLY A 41 -13.91 11.74 -18.40
C GLY A 41 -13.65 13.24 -18.46
N ASP A 42 -12.89 13.79 -17.49
CA ASP A 42 -12.55 15.21 -17.46
C ASP A 42 -11.51 15.57 -18.54
N ALA A 43 -11.71 16.72 -19.18
CA ALA A 43 -10.86 17.21 -20.27
C ALA A 43 -9.39 17.47 -19.84
N SER A 44 -9.14 17.60 -18.54
CA SER A 44 -7.80 17.78 -17.95
C SER A 44 -7.15 16.47 -17.48
N ASP A 45 -7.90 15.38 -17.39
CA ASP A 45 -7.45 14.15 -16.74
C ASP A 45 -7.10 13.09 -17.80
N SER A 46 -5.98 13.25 -18.51
CA SER A 46 -5.57 12.27 -19.51
C SER A 46 -5.23 10.90 -18.88
N TYR A 47 -5.36 9.80 -19.62
CA TYR A 47 -4.95 8.46 -19.17
C TYR A 47 -3.52 8.40 -18.61
N ALA A 48 -2.64 9.29 -19.07
CA ALA A 48 -1.29 9.44 -18.55
C ALA A 48 -1.25 9.95 -17.10
N LEU A 49 -2.15 10.88 -16.73
CA LEU A 49 -2.22 11.48 -15.40
C LEU A 49 -2.75 10.48 -14.36
N ALA A 50 -3.77 9.72 -14.75
CA ALA A 50 -4.30 8.56 -14.01
C ALA A 50 -3.20 7.53 -13.69
N ASN A 51 -2.39 7.17 -14.69
CA ASN A 51 -1.28 6.23 -14.49
C ASN A 51 -0.20 6.83 -13.59
N LEU A 52 0.10 8.12 -13.74
CA LEU A 52 1.08 8.83 -12.91
C LEU A 52 0.70 8.84 -11.42
N ARG A 53 -0.58 9.05 -11.09
CA ARG A 53 -1.09 8.99 -9.70
C ARG A 53 -0.87 7.60 -9.09
N MET A 54 -1.12 6.54 -9.88
CA MET A 54 -0.87 5.17 -9.45
C MET A 54 0.63 4.92 -9.22
N TRP A 55 1.49 5.38 -10.12
CA TRP A 55 2.95 5.26 -9.96
C TRP A 55 3.49 6.04 -8.76
N LEU A 56 2.95 7.23 -8.46
CA LEU A 56 3.31 7.99 -7.26
C LEU A 56 2.99 7.21 -5.98
N VAL A 57 1.82 6.58 -5.91
CA VAL A 57 1.44 5.75 -4.75
C VAL A 57 2.37 4.54 -4.62
N ILE A 58 2.72 3.89 -5.72
CA ILE A 58 3.67 2.75 -5.72
C ILE A 58 5.07 3.21 -5.31
N LEU A 59 5.54 4.37 -5.79
CA LEU A 59 6.86 4.92 -5.45
C LEU A 59 6.96 5.25 -3.96
N VAL A 60 5.94 5.89 -3.38
CA VAL A 60 5.87 6.16 -1.93
C VAL A 60 5.84 4.85 -1.15
N TRP A 61 5.14 3.84 -1.66
CA TRP A 61 5.02 2.54 -0.99
C TRP A 61 6.33 1.72 -0.99
N LEU A 62 7.12 1.84 -2.06
CA LEU A 62 8.45 1.21 -2.19
C LEU A 62 9.56 1.98 -1.45
N LEU A 63 9.37 3.28 -1.20
CA LEU A 63 10.32 4.14 -0.50
C LEU A 63 10.18 4.07 1.04
N GLN A 64 9.08 3.50 1.54
CA GLN A 64 8.86 3.26 2.99
C GLN A 64 9.92 2.31 3.56
#